data_AF-A0A7D7R434-F1
#
_entry.id   AF-A0A7D7R434-F1
#
_cell.length_a   1.000
_cell.length_b   1.000
_cell.length_c   1.000
_cell.angle_alpha   90.00
_cell.angle_beta   90.00
_cell.angle_gamma   90.00
#
_symmetry.space_group_name_H-M   'P 1'
#
loop_
_entity.id
_entity.type
_entity.pdbx_description
1 polymer ?
#
loop_
_entity_poly.entity_id
_entity_poly.type
_entity_poly.pdbx_seq_one_letter_code
_entity_poly.pdbx_strand_id
1 'polypeptide(L)'
;MISSGEKKALAIIAAVIVAFVAVVGTSVFLLTRNATHDDQPYIHVAVGKELRTVEALWWCDLMLTECDPEITRPRATAEVPVEVGTTAMFTVSSEIADGPWNLAAVYLTPKGLIEDEQPQEAGKSYTLTLKSTPDRVLLGVTILSASARLTPADEILPRGEFAIQTASQEYLDDLG
;
A
#
# COMPACT_ATOMS: atom_id res chain seq x y z
N MET A 1 -23.62 -39.67 -44.25
CA MET A 1 -24.38 -38.53 -44.81
C MET A 1 -24.99 -37.79 -43.64
N ILE A 2 -24.47 -36.60 -43.30
CA ILE A 2 -24.99 -35.80 -42.19
C ILE A 2 -26.41 -35.34 -42.56
N SER A 3 -27.37 -35.56 -41.67
CA SER A 3 -28.78 -35.22 -41.91
C SER A 3 -28.96 -33.70 -42.02
N SER A 4 -29.97 -33.24 -42.77
CA SER A 4 -30.34 -31.83 -42.87
C SER A 4 -30.59 -31.18 -41.48
N GLY A 5 -31.01 -31.97 -40.49
CA GLY A 5 -31.16 -31.54 -39.10
C GLY A 5 -29.84 -31.30 -38.36
N GLU A 6 -28.82 -32.13 -38.61
CA GLU A 6 -27.49 -31.99 -37.98
C GLU A 6 -26.73 -30.77 -38.49
N LYS A 7 -26.89 -30.41 -39.78
CA LYS A 7 -26.30 -29.17 -40.33
C LYS A 7 -26.89 -27.91 -39.70
N LYS A 8 -28.20 -27.91 -39.44
CA LYS A 8 -28.90 -26.78 -38.81
C LYS A 8 -28.52 -26.65 -37.33
N ALA A 9 -28.43 -27.78 -36.61
CA ALA A 9 -27.98 -27.79 -35.22
C ALA A 9 -26.53 -27.30 -35.09
N LEU A 10 -25.63 -27.78 -35.97
CA LEU A 10 -24.24 -27.35 -35.99
C LEU A 10 -24.10 -25.84 -36.27
N ALA A 11 -24.90 -25.30 -37.19
CA ALA A 11 -24.91 -23.87 -37.50
C ALA A 11 -25.37 -23.01 -36.31
N ILE A 12 -26.40 -23.46 -35.57
CA ILE A 12 -26.88 -22.76 -34.38
C ILE A 12 -25.83 -22.81 -33.27
N ILE A 13 -25.23 -23.97 -33.02
CA ILE A 13 -24.18 -24.11 -32.00
C ILE A 13 -22.97 -23.23 -32.34
N ALA A 14 -22.54 -23.22 -33.60
CA ALA A 14 -21.46 -22.35 -34.05
C ALA A 14 -21.80 -20.86 -33.84
N ALA A 15 -23.02 -20.44 -34.19
CA ALA A 15 -23.47 -19.07 -33.99
C ALA A 15 -23.52 -18.68 -32.51
N VAL A 16 -23.99 -19.58 -31.63
CA VAL A 16 -24.03 -19.37 -30.18
C VAL A 16 -22.62 -19.28 -29.60
N ILE A 17 -21.69 -20.12 -30.03
CA ILE A 17 -20.29 -20.07 -29.58
C ILE A 17 -19.65 -18.75 -29.99
N VAL A 18 -19.83 -18.32 -31.24
CA VAL A 18 -19.28 -17.05 -31.72
C VAL A 18 -19.86 -15.87 -30.95
N ALA A 19 -21.17 -15.86 -30.72
CA ALA A 19 -21.83 -14.82 -29.92
C ALA A 19 -21.32 -14.81 -28.47
N PHE A 20 -21.17 -15.98 -27.86
CA PHE A 20 -20.65 -16.13 -26.50
C PHE A 20 -19.20 -15.62 -26.40
N VAL A 21 -18.33 -16.03 -27.32
CA VAL A 21 -16.93 -15.57 -27.37
C VAL A 21 -16.85 -14.07 -27.61
N ALA A 22 -17.72 -13.50 -28.47
CA ALA A 22 -17.75 -12.06 -28.70
C ALA A 22 -18.17 -11.29 -27.44
N VAL A 23 -19.22 -11.74 -26.74
CA VAL A 23 -19.69 -11.11 -25.50
C VAL A 23 -18.66 -11.26 -24.39
N VAL A 24 -18.24 -12.49 -24.07
CA VAL A 24 -17.27 -12.73 -22.99
C VAL A 24 -15.93 -12.10 -23.31
N GLY A 25 -15.44 -12.23 -24.55
CA GLY A 25 -14.20 -11.63 -24.99
C GLY A 25 -14.23 -10.11 -24.88
N THR A 26 -15.33 -9.47 -25.28
CA THR A 26 -15.48 -8.02 -25.18
C THR A 26 -15.65 -7.57 -23.73
N SER A 27 -16.41 -8.29 -22.91
CA SER A 27 -16.55 -7.99 -21.48
C SER A 27 -15.22 -8.11 -20.75
N VAL A 28 -14.51 -9.22 -20.94
CA VAL A 28 -13.18 -9.42 -20.35
C VAL A 28 -12.21 -8.36 -20.87
N PHE A 29 -12.18 -8.08 -22.17
CA PHE A 29 -11.33 -7.04 -22.74
C PHE A 29 -11.65 -5.65 -22.20
N LEU A 30 -12.92 -5.28 -22.05
CA LEU A 30 -13.30 -3.98 -21.47
C LEU A 30 -12.95 -3.90 -19.98
N LEU A 31 -13.13 -5.00 -19.24
CA LEU A 31 -12.76 -5.08 -17.82
C LEU A 31 -11.24 -5.03 -17.64
N THR A 32 -10.46 -5.72 -18.48
CA THR A 32 -9.00 -5.74 -18.37
C THR A 32 -8.32 -4.54 -19.00
N ARG A 33 -8.91 -3.92 -20.02
CA ARG A 33 -8.36 -2.71 -20.65
C ARG A 33 -8.37 -1.49 -19.73
N ASN A 34 -9.32 -1.42 -18.81
CA ASN A 34 -9.34 -0.41 -17.74
C ASN A 34 -8.71 -0.91 -16.43
N ALA A 35 -8.40 -2.21 -16.34
CA ALA A 35 -7.51 -2.74 -15.32
C ALA A 35 -6.05 -2.60 -15.78
N THR A 36 -5.62 -1.38 -16.09
CA THR A 36 -4.25 -1.01 -15.69
C THR A 36 -4.13 -1.41 -14.23
N HIS A 37 -3.13 -2.22 -13.89
CA HIS A 37 -2.85 -2.58 -12.51
C HIS A 37 -3.05 -1.36 -11.61
N ASP A 38 -3.74 -1.58 -10.49
CA ASP A 38 -3.75 -0.66 -9.37
C ASP A 38 -2.34 -0.71 -8.74
N ASP A 39 -1.33 -0.21 -9.46
CA ASP A 39 0.08 -0.15 -9.07
C ASP A 39 0.32 0.95 -8.02
N GLN A 40 -0.73 1.54 -7.46
CA GLN A 40 -0.59 2.51 -6.40
C GLN A 40 -0.12 1.80 -5.13
N PRO A 41 0.99 2.25 -4.54
CA PRO A 41 1.50 1.64 -3.34
C PRO A 41 0.57 1.93 -2.17
N TYR A 42 0.37 0.93 -1.33
CA TYR A 42 -0.46 1.07 -0.14
C TYR A 42 0.16 0.34 1.05
N ILE A 43 -0.36 0.67 2.22
CA ILE A 43 -0.04 0.02 3.48
C ILE A 43 -1.33 -0.42 4.15
N HIS A 44 -1.40 -1.68 4.56
CA HIS A 44 -2.44 -2.16 5.44
C HIS A 44 -1.97 -2.09 6.89
N VAL A 45 -2.78 -1.47 7.75
CA VAL A 45 -2.55 -1.41 9.18
C VAL A 45 -3.65 -2.21 9.87
N ALA A 46 -3.24 -3.27 10.56
CA ALA A 46 -4.15 -4.10 11.35
C ALA A 46 -3.94 -3.84 12.84
N VAL A 47 -5.02 -3.50 13.55
CA VAL A 47 -5.03 -3.28 15.00
C VAL A 47 -6.21 -4.04 15.59
N GLY A 48 -5.92 -5.11 16.34
CA GLY A 48 -6.97 -5.99 16.86
C GLY A 48 -7.82 -6.62 15.75
N LYS A 49 -9.05 -6.14 15.56
CA LYS A 49 -9.98 -6.59 14.50
C LYS A 49 -10.13 -5.58 13.37
N GLU A 50 -9.57 -4.38 13.51
CA GLU A 50 -9.64 -3.35 12.48
C GLU A 50 -8.51 -3.53 11.47
N LEU A 51 -8.84 -3.31 10.20
CA LEU A 51 -7.89 -3.25 9.10
C LEU A 51 -8.16 -1.95 8.35
N ARG A 52 -7.11 -1.14 8.18
CA ARG A 52 -7.17 0.13 7.45
C ARG A 52 -6.16 0.09 6.31
N THR A 53 -6.55 0.62 5.15
CA THR A 53 -5.64 0.87 4.03
C THR A 53 -5.21 2.32 4.09
N VAL A 54 -3.90 2.56 4.01
CA VAL A 54 -3.26 3.86 4.02
C VAL A 54 -2.58 4.04 2.66
N GLU A 55 -2.95 5.13 2.00
CA GLU A 55 -2.35 5.56 0.74
C GLU A 55 -1.11 6.43 0.99
N ALA A 56 -0.24 6.53 -0.01
CA ALA A 56 0.94 7.38 0.09
C ALA A 56 0.56 8.85 0.22
N LEU A 57 1.30 9.62 1.03
CA LEU A 57 1.23 11.08 1.00
C LEU A 57 1.64 11.58 -0.39
N TRP A 58 2.71 10.98 -0.92
CA TRP A 58 3.23 11.19 -2.26
C TRP A 58 4.00 9.95 -2.69
N TRP A 59 4.02 9.69 -3.99
CA TRP A 59 4.75 8.56 -4.57
C TRP A 59 5.26 8.91 -5.95
N CYS A 60 6.52 8.57 -6.22
CA CYS A 60 7.19 8.81 -7.48
C CYS A 60 7.70 7.51 -8.10
N ASP A 61 7.95 7.57 -9.41
CA ASP A 61 8.74 6.55 -10.10
C ASP A 61 10.16 6.44 -9.49
N LEU A 62 10.86 5.35 -9.82
CA LEU A 62 12.19 5.06 -9.27
C LEU A 62 13.21 6.18 -9.54
N MET A 63 13.01 6.99 -10.59
CA MET A 63 13.92 8.04 -11.02
C MET A 63 13.56 9.44 -10.48
N LEU A 64 12.45 9.57 -9.73
CA LEU A 64 11.94 10.82 -9.15
C LEU A 64 11.53 11.86 -10.21
N THR A 65 10.94 11.40 -11.30
CA THR A 65 10.51 12.20 -12.45
C THR A 65 9.00 12.40 -12.51
N GLU A 66 8.23 11.38 -12.16
CA GLU A 66 6.76 11.41 -12.19
C GLU A 66 6.24 11.03 -10.80
N CYS A 67 5.42 11.91 -10.20
CA CYS A 67 4.87 11.70 -8.87
C CYS A 67 3.35 11.79 -8.88
N ASP A 68 2.69 10.78 -8.33
CA ASP A 68 1.25 10.76 -8.06
C ASP A 68 0.96 10.05 -6.72
N PRO A 69 0.48 10.74 -5.70
CA PRO A 69 0.28 12.20 -5.65
C PRO A 69 1.60 12.98 -5.72
N GLU A 70 1.51 14.24 -6.20
CA GLU A 70 2.64 15.17 -6.18
C GLU A 70 3.09 15.51 -4.75
N ILE A 71 4.41 15.63 -4.53
CA ILE A 71 5.04 15.92 -3.22
C ILE A 71 4.49 17.19 -2.55
N THR A 72 4.14 18.20 -3.34
CA THR A 72 3.66 19.50 -2.85
C THR A 72 2.16 19.51 -2.52
N ARG A 73 1.44 18.45 -2.87
CA ARG A 73 0.00 18.37 -2.63
C ARG A 73 -0.24 18.06 -1.14
N PRO A 74 -0.94 18.92 -0.39
CA PRO A 74 -1.25 18.63 1.00
C PRO A 74 -2.19 17.41 1.07
N ARG A 75 -1.78 16.39 1.82
CA ARG A 75 -2.62 15.25 2.20
C ARG A 75 -2.65 15.13 3.72
N ALA A 76 -3.79 14.71 4.24
CA ALA A 76 -3.91 14.42 5.66
C ALA A 76 -3.14 13.13 6.00
N THR A 77 -2.45 13.15 7.13
CA THR A 77 -1.88 11.94 7.74
C THR A 77 -3.01 10.98 8.07
N ALA A 78 -2.82 9.69 7.80
CA ALA A 78 -3.83 8.70 8.15
C ALA A 78 -3.86 8.47 9.66
N GLU A 79 -5.05 8.47 10.25
CA GLU A 79 -5.25 8.17 11.67
C GLU A 79 -5.61 6.70 11.85
N VAL A 80 -4.76 5.95 12.54
CA VAL A 80 -5.01 4.55 12.89
C VAL A 80 -4.65 4.36 14.37
N PRO A 81 -5.61 4.58 15.29
CA PRO A 81 -5.34 4.52 16.73
C PRO A 81 -4.77 3.17 17.18
N VAL A 82 -3.68 3.20 17.96
CA VAL A 82 -3.06 2.03 18.58
C VAL A 82 -3.04 2.22 20.09
N GLU A 83 -4.01 1.62 20.77
CA GLU A 83 -4.14 1.73 22.22
C GLU A 83 -2.93 1.14 22.94
N VAL A 84 -2.59 1.73 24.09
CA VAL A 84 -1.55 1.20 24.98
C VAL A 84 -1.88 -0.23 25.40
N GLY A 85 -0.91 -1.12 25.27
CA GLY A 85 -1.06 -2.55 25.54
C GLY A 85 -1.43 -3.38 24.30
N THR A 86 -1.76 -2.74 23.18
CA THR A 86 -2.09 -3.41 21.92
C THR A 86 -0.91 -3.47 20.96
N THR A 87 -1.11 -4.15 19.84
CA THR A 87 -0.10 -4.39 18.82
C THR A 87 -0.71 -4.08 17.47
N ALA A 88 0.03 -3.32 16.67
CA ALA A 88 -0.30 -2.96 15.31
C ALA A 88 0.60 -3.71 14.33
N MET A 89 0.02 -4.21 13.26
CA MET A 89 0.72 -4.91 12.19
C MET A 89 0.63 -4.07 10.92
N PHE A 90 1.78 -3.65 10.40
CA PHE A 90 1.93 -2.83 9.20
C PHE A 90 2.38 -3.73 8.07
N THR A 91 1.55 -3.88 7.04
CA THR A 91 1.85 -4.68 5.86
C THR A 91 1.94 -3.77 4.65
N VAL A 92 3.07 -3.77 3.97
CA VAL A 92 3.31 -2.96 2.78
C VAL A 92 2.94 -3.73 1.52
N SER A 93 2.50 -3.01 0.49
CA SER A 93 2.30 -3.56 -0.86
C SER A 93 3.61 -4.06 -1.48
N SER A 94 3.53 -4.92 -2.51
CA SER A 94 4.70 -5.38 -3.26
C SER A 94 5.47 -4.24 -3.93
N GLU A 95 4.78 -3.20 -4.39
CA GLU A 95 5.40 -2.01 -4.99
C GLU A 95 6.39 -1.31 -4.03
N ILE A 96 6.19 -1.45 -2.71
CA ILE A 96 7.13 -0.98 -1.68
C ILE A 96 8.16 -2.06 -1.36
N ALA A 97 7.70 -3.28 -1.05
CA ALA A 97 8.55 -4.34 -0.53
C ALA A 97 9.54 -4.92 -1.56
N ASP A 98 9.26 -4.79 -2.86
CA ASP A 98 10.16 -5.27 -3.91
C ASP A 98 11.43 -4.41 -4.02
N GLY A 99 11.44 -3.21 -3.42
CA GLY A 99 12.61 -2.37 -3.21
C GLY A 99 13.03 -2.28 -1.74
N PRO A 100 14.20 -1.69 -1.42
CA PRO A 100 14.54 -1.33 -0.04
C PRO A 100 13.57 -0.28 0.51
N TRP A 101 13.17 -0.43 1.76
CA TRP A 101 12.28 0.51 2.43
C TRP A 101 12.65 0.64 3.91
N ASN A 102 12.20 1.71 4.57
CA ASN A 102 12.44 1.94 5.98
C ASN A 102 11.13 2.21 6.70
N LEU A 103 10.98 1.64 7.89
CA LEU A 103 9.94 2.03 8.84
C LEU A 103 10.60 2.84 9.96
N ALA A 104 10.19 4.08 10.15
CA ALA A 104 10.55 4.91 11.28
C ALA A 104 9.35 5.03 12.22
N ALA A 105 9.47 4.51 13.44
CA ALA A 105 8.42 4.59 14.47
C ALA A 105 8.80 5.60 15.54
N VAL A 106 7.89 6.52 15.85
CA VAL A 106 8.07 7.48 16.93
C VAL A 106 7.36 6.97 18.18
N TYR A 107 8.09 6.90 19.28
CA TYR A 107 7.56 6.48 20.57
C TYR A 107 7.77 7.55 21.65
N LEU A 108 6.78 7.70 22.53
CA LEU A 108 6.97 8.40 23.79
C LEU A 108 7.42 7.41 24.87
N THR A 109 8.52 7.73 25.54
CA THR A 109 9.04 6.97 26.69
C THR A 109 9.16 7.87 27.92
N PRO A 110 9.36 7.31 29.13
CA PRO A 110 9.67 8.10 30.32
C PRO A 110 10.93 9.00 30.19
N LYS A 111 11.78 8.77 29.20
CA LYS A 111 13.00 9.56 28.92
C LYS A 111 12.79 10.62 27.83
N GLY A 112 11.59 10.70 27.25
CA GLY A 112 11.27 11.56 26.12
C GLY A 112 10.96 10.76 24.86
N LEU A 113 10.90 11.47 23.74
CA LEU A 113 10.66 10.91 22.41
C LEU A 113 11.87 10.10 21.93
N ILE A 114 11.60 8.95 21.35
CA ILE A 114 12.59 8.16 20.62
C ILE A 114 12.05 7.85 19.23
N GLU A 115 12.95 7.81 18.27
CA GLU A 115 12.70 7.32 16.92
C GLU A 115 13.39 5.96 16.76
N ASP A 116 12.68 5.00 16.18
CA ASP A 116 13.14 3.63 15.97
C ASP A 116 13.02 3.29 14.49
N GLU A 117 14.17 3.32 13.81
CA GLU A 117 14.29 3.02 12.38
C GLU A 117 14.55 1.53 12.15
N GLN A 118 13.82 0.95 11.21
CA GLN A 118 13.87 -0.46 10.85
C GLN A 118 14.03 -0.60 9.34
N PRO A 119 15.27 -0.50 8.81
CA PRO A 119 15.52 -0.66 7.38
C PRO A 119 15.26 -2.09 6.95
N GLN A 120 14.62 -2.25 5.80
CA GLN A 120 14.23 -3.51 5.20
C GLN A 120 14.90 -3.68 3.84
N GLU A 121 15.47 -4.87 3.64
CA GLU A 121 15.98 -5.28 2.34
C GLU A 121 14.84 -5.64 1.38
N ALA A 122 15.08 -5.43 0.09
CA ALA A 122 14.16 -5.79 -0.99
C ALA A 122 13.72 -7.26 -0.91
N GLY A 123 12.41 -7.49 -0.95
CA GLY A 123 11.74 -8.79 -0.97
C GLY A 123 11.89 -9.60 0.32
N LYS A 124 12.47 -9.06 1.39
CA LYS A 124 12.70 -9.80 2.65
C LYS A 124 11.55 -9.67 3.64
N SER A 125 10.98 -8.48 3.76
CA SER A 125 9.93 -8.20 4.72
C SER A 125 8.81 -7.41 4.06
N TYR A 126 7.60 -7.90 4.24
CA TYR A 126 6.36 -7.24 3.80
C TYR A 126 5.55 -6.77 5.00
N THR A 127 5.86 -7.24 6.22
CA THR A 127 5.06 -7.00 7.40
C THR A 127 5.95 -6.75 8.61
N LEU A 128 5.68 -5.65 9.33
CA LEU A 128 6.30 -5.31 10.60
C LEU A 128 5.24 -5.20 11.69
N THR A 129 5.62 -5.56 12.91
CA THR A 129 4.72 -5.54 14.06
C THR A 129 5.28 -4.61 15.12
N LEU A 130 4.49 -3.62 15.53
CA LEU A 130 4.86 -2.66 16.55
C LEU A 130 3.92 -2.76 17.73
N LYS A 131 4.46 -2.66 18.93
CA LYS A 131 3.68 -2.74 20.17
C LYS A 131 3.70 -1.39 20.87
N SER A 132 2.53 -0.92 21.29
CA SER A 132 2.41 0.23 22.18
C SER A 132 2.38 -0.28 23.62
N THR A 133 3.29 0.17 24.48
CA THR A 133 3.34 -0.23 25.91
C THR A 133 3.33 1.01 26.80
N PRO A 134 2.97 0.88 28.10
CA PRO A 134 2.91 2.04 29.01
C PRO A 134 4.24 2.79 29.16
N ASP A 135 5.36 2.11 28.96
CA ASP A 135 6.71 2.67 29.00
C ASP A 135 7.26 3.07 27.62
N ARG A 136 6.51 2.79 26.55
CA ARG A 136 6.88 3.05 25.16
C ARG A 136 5.62 3.15 24.30
N VAL A 137 4.96 4.31 24.34
CA VAL A 137 3.69 4.56 23.64
C VAL A 137 3.96 4.89 22.18
N LEU A 138 3.34 4.16 21.25
CA LEU A 138 3.50 4.38 19.80
C LEU A 138 2.70 5.63 19.37
N LEU A 139 3.40 6.68 18.94
CA LEU A 139 2.77 7.95 18.53
C LEU A 139 2.46 8.01 17.05
N GLY A 140 3.36 7.47 16.23
CA GLY A 140 3.19 7.44 14.79
C GLY A 140 4.25 6.60 14.10
N VAL A 141 4.02 6.38 12.81
CA VAL A 141 4.88 5.60 11.93
C VAL A 141 5.01 6.33 10.60
N THR A 142 6.24 6.44 10.12
CA THR A 142 6.56 6.87 8.76
C THR A 142 7.20 5.72 8.02
N ILE A 143 6.73 5.44 6.80
CA ILE A 143 7.33 4.44 5.92
C ILE A 143 7.83 5.13 4.66
N LEU A 144 9.11 4.92 4.36
CA LEU A 144 9.81 5.51 3.22
C LEU A 144 10.29 4.41 2.29
N SER A 145 9.98 4.53 1.00
CA SER A 145 10.52 3.64 -0.03
C SER A 145 11.75 4.27 -0.66
N ALA A 146 12.81 3.50 -0.90
CA ALA A 146 14.01 3.98 -1.57
C ALA A 146 13.78 4.23 -3.07
N SER A 147 14.42 5.27 -3.61
CA SER A 147 14.53 5.50 -5.05
C SER A 147 15.84 4.92 -5.62
N ALA A 148 16.01 4.99 -6.94
CA ALA A 148 17.29 4.71 -7.59
C ALA A 148 18.24 5.92 -7.60
N ARG A 149 17.89 7.01 -6.92
CA ARG A 149 18.63 8.27 -6.89
C ARG A 149 19.29 8.49 -5.54
N LEU A 150 20.49 9.04 -5.58
CA LEU A 150 21.25 9.46 -4.42
C LEU A 150 21.41 10.98 -4.41
N THR A 151 21.57 11.54 -3.21
CA THR A 151 22.07 12.90 -3.02
C THR A 151 23.55 12.99 -3.44
N PRO A 152 24.12 14.20 -3.60
CA PRO A 152 25.57 14.35 -3.80
C PRO A 152 26.44 13.82 -2.64
N ALA A 153 25.83 13.54 -1.48
CA ALA A 153 26.48 12.94 -0.32
C ALA A 153 26.30 11.40 -0.25
N ASP A 154 25.87 10.77 -1.35
CA ASP A 154 25.59 9.33 -1.48
C ASP A 154 24.45 8.83 -0.57
N GLU A 155 23.54 9.70 -0.16
CA GLU A 155 22.36 9.32 0.64
C GLU A 155 21.19 8.94 -0.27
N ILE A 156 20.44 7.90 0.09
CA ILE A 156 19.28 7.45 -0.68
C ILE A 156 18.15 8.47 -0.56
N LEU A 157 17.63 8.91 -1.70
CA LEU A 157 16.42 9.73 -1.73
C LEU A 157 15.17 8.83 -1.67
N PRO A 158 14.15 9.19 -0.87
CA PRO A 158 12.89 8.46 -0.88
C PRO A 158 12.12 8.71 -2.18
N ARG A 159 11.50 7.65 -2.73
CA ARG A 159 10.52 7.74 -3.83
C ARG A 159 9.09 7.84 -3.34
N GLY A 160 8.83 7.67 -2.06
CA GLY A 160 7.50 7.85 -1.52
C GLY A 160 7.43 7.72 -0.02
N GLU A 161 6.36 8.27 0.52
CA GLU A 161 6.16 8.44 1.95
C GLU A 161 4.73 8.08 2.35
N PHE A 162 4.63 7.38 3.47
CA PHE A 162 3.40 7.12 4.17
C PHE A 162 3.57 7.62 5.60
N ALA A 163 2.61 8.38 6.09
CA ALA A 163 2.58 8.82 7.48
C ALA A 163 1.29 8.36 8.15
N ILE A 164 1.43 7.76 9.33
CA ILE A 164 0.34 7.21 10.11
C ILE A 164 0.45 7.76 11.53
N GLN A 165 -0.59 8.45 11.98
CA GLN A 165 -0.76 8.86 13.37
C GLN A 165 -1.42 7.73 14.14
N THR A 166 -0.77 7.24 15.19
CA THR A 166 -1.25 6.10 15.98
C THR A 166 -1.68 6.48 17.38
N ALA A 167 -1.17 7.59 17.92
CA ALA A 167 -1.76 8.18 19.13
C ALA A 167 -3.15 8.75 18.79
N SER A 168 -4.10 8.62 19.72
CA SER A 168 -5.38 9.30 19.60
C SER A 168 -5.15 10.82 19.65
N GLN A 169 -6.01 11.59 18.97
CA GLN A 169 -5.92 13.05 19.00
C GLN A 169 -6.00 13.59 20.44
N GLU A 170 -6.89 13.02 21.24
CA GLU A 170 -7.00 13.33 22.68
C GLU A 170 -5.67 13.13 23.43
N TYR A 171 -4.95 12.05 23.15
CA TYR A 171 -3.66 11.78 23.77
C TYR A 171 -2.58 12.78 23.33
N LEU A 172 -2.61 13.23 22.07
CA LEU A 172 -1.68 14.24 21.58
C LEU A 172 -1.98 15.62 22.15
N ASP A 173 -3.25 15.96 22.32
CA ASP A 173 -3.67 17.22 22.93
C ASP A 173 -3.25 17.29 24.41
N ASP A 174 -3.28 16.16 25.14
CA ASP A 174 -2.80 16.05 26.53
C ASP A 174 -1.27 16.20 26.67
N LEU A 175 -0.51 16.06 25.57
CA LEU A 175 0.93 16.30 25.55
C LEU A 175 1.30 17.77 25.26
N GLY A 176 0.32 18.62 24.90
CA GLY A 176 0.46 20.05 24.57
C GLY A 176 0.19 20.99 25.75
#